data_AF-A0A9P6X4I4-F1
#
_entry.id   AF-A0A9P6X4I4-F1
#
_cell.length_a   1.000
_cell.length_b   1.000
_cell.length_c   1.000
_cell.angle_alpha   90.00
_cell.angle_beta   90.00
_cell.angle_gamma   90.00
#
_symmetry.space_group_name_H-M   'P 1'
#
loop_
_entity.id
_entity.type
_entity.pdbx_description
1 polymer ?
#
loop_
_entity_poly.entity_id
_entity_poly.type
_entity_poly.pdbx_seq_one_letter_code
_entity_poly.pdbx_strand_id
1 'polypeptide(L)'
;MADENTIKPTASTPSIDTSKWPLLLKNYDQLNVRTGHYTPIPSGSSPLKRPLDEYVRYGIINLDKPANPSSHEVVAWIKRILRVEKTGHSGTLDPKVTGGLIVCVDRATRLVKSQQSAGKEYVCILRLHDAIESEKKLSQAIETLTGALFQRPPLISAVKRQLRVRTIHESKLLEFDNDRHLAVFWASCEAGTYMRTLCVHLGLLLGVGGHMQELRRVRSGTTSENDDIVTMHDVLDAQWLYDNTKDESYLRRVIRPLESLLTNYKRVVVKDSAVNAICYGAKLMVPGLLRFESGIEVNDEIVLMTTKGEAIALAYAQMTTAVMATCDHGVIAKVKRVIMERDTYPRRWGLGPVALAKKKLKTEGKLDKYGRVTEETPAVWKSTYVDYANNTDGKEPGPVFGTSSEKVVAAAGMTPKITVLDVAAKDNTVNENNKRVADTENEEKSPKKAKKEKKEKKKEKKEKKEKK
;
A
#
# COMPACT_ATOMS: atom_id res chain seq x y z
N MET A 1 -10.48 45.78 29.02
CA MET A 1 -9.92 44.43 29.30
C MET A 1 -9.44 43.92 27.96
N ALA A 2 -8.14 43.67 27.82
CA ALA A 2 -7.46 43.49 26.53
C ALA A 2 -7.70 42.09 25.93
N ASP A 3 -7.79 42.04 24.59
CA ASP A 3 -8.00 40.85 23.74
C ASP A 3 -7.02 39.70 24.02
N GLU A 4 -7.52 38.59 24.55
CA GLU A 4 -6.75 37.35 24.80
C GLU A 4 -6.55 36.47 23.55
N ASN A 5 -7.07 36.85 22.37
CA ASN A 5 -7.04 36.01 21.15
C ASN A 5 -6.35 36.68 19.97
N THR A 6 -5.20 37.34 20.18
CA THR A 6 -4.35 37.83 19.09
C THR A 6 -2.92 37.29 19.19
N ILE A 7 -2.46 36.67 18.10
CA ILE A 7 -1.09 36.17 17.97
C ILE A 7 -0.17 37.38 17.77
N LYS A 8 0.74 37.61 18.73
CA LYS A 8 1.80 38.63 18.61
C LYS A 8 2.81 38.23 17.52
N PRO A 9 3.38 39.17 16.77
CA PRO A 9 4.37 38.86 15.75
C PRO A 9 5.69 38.43 16.41
N THR A 10 6.05 37.16 16.22
CA THR A 10 7.35 36.59 16.58
C THR A 10 8.07 36.10 15.34
N ALA A 11 9.40 36.24 15.30
CA ALA A 11 10.26 35.87 14.17
C ALA A 11 10.32 34.34 13.89
N SER A 12 9.64 33.53 14.69
CA SER A 12 9.38 32.12 14.45
C SER A 12 7.88 31.83 14.50
N THR A 13 7.35 31.19 13.46
CA THR A 13 6.03 30.54 13.49
C THR A 13 6.11 29.36 14.46
N PRO A 14 5.31 29.33 15.55
CA PRO A 14 5.27 28.17 16.42
C PRO A 14 4.86 26.94 15.60
N SER A 15 5.58 25.85 15.79
CA SER A 15 5.21 24.53 15.27
C SER A 15 3.80 24.20 15.77
N ILE A 16 2.83 24.12 14.86
CA ILE A 16 1.48 23.69 15.20
C ILE A 16 1.61 22.21 15.62
N ASP A 17 1.21 21.88 16.85
CA ASP A 17 1.15 20.48 17.27
C ASP A 17 0.09 19.75 16.44
N THR A 18 0.55 18.94 15.49
CA THR A 18 -0.33 18.13 14.63
C THR A 18 -0.42 16.67 15.09
N SER A 19 0.05 16.34 16.30
CA SER A 19 -0.01 14.98 16.84
C SER A 19 -1.44 14.47 17.07
N LYS A 20 -2.37 15.40 17.30
CA LYS A 20 -3.81 15.12 17.49
C LYS A 20 -4.63 15.22 16.21
N TRP A 21 -4.01 15.55 15.08
CA TRP A 21 -4.72 15.63 13.80
C TRP A 21 -5.17 14.23 13.35
N PRO A 22 -6.33 14.12 12.68
CA PRO A 22 -6.92 12.82 12.39
C PRO A 22 -6.25 12.12 11.20
N LEU A 23 -6.29 10.78 11.23
CA LEU A 23 -5.99 9.92 10.07
C LEU A 23 -4.61 10.23 9.46
N LEU A 24 -4.55 10.44 8.14
CA LEU A 24 -3.30 10.69 7.40
C LEU A 24 -2.66 12.04 7.75
N LEU A 25 -3.40 12.95 8.38
CA LEU A 25 -2.90 14.26 8.82
C LEU A 25 -2.24 14.22 10.20
N LYS A 26 -2.26 13.09 10.92
CA LYS A 26 -1.56 12.93 12.19
C LYS A 26 -0.05 13.14 12.03
N ASN A 27 0.61 13.92 12.88
CA ASN A 27 2.06 14.18 12.77
C ASN A 27 2.46 14.74 11.39
N TYR A 28 1.66 15.65 10.86
CA TYR A 28 1.91 16.33 9.59
C TYR A 28 3.12 17.27 9.63
N ASP A 29 3.42 17.86 10.79
CA ASP A 29 4.59 18.71 11.03
C ASP A 29 5.92 17.95 10.90
N GLN A 30 5.91 16.63 11.11
CA GLN A 30 7.08 15.75 10.98
C GLN A 30 7.45 15.44 9.52
N LEU A 31 6.63 15.84 8.55
CA LEU A 31 6.92 15.64 7.13
C LEU A 31 7.95 16.62 6.61
N ASN A 32 8.91 16.12 5.82
CA ASN A 32 9.89 16.95 5.14
C ASN A 32 9.20 17.89 4.15
N VAL A 33 9.56 19.17 4.19
CA VAL A 33 8.98 20.21 3.33
C VAL A 33 9.81 20.36 2.06
N ARG A 34 9.23 20.03 0.90
CA ARG A 34 9.84 20.37 -0.40
C ARG A 34 9.56 21.81 -0.77
N THR A 35 8.33 22.27 -0.54
CA THR A 35 7.92 23.65 -0.79
C THR A 35 6.78 24.04 0.14
N GLY A 36 6.90 25.20 0.78
CA GLY A 36 5.83 25.78 1.60
C GLY A 36 4.74 26.48 0.78
N HIS A 37 5.00 26.76 -0.50
CA HIS A 37 4.15 27.60 -1.34
C HIS A 37 3.31 26.76 -2.29
N TYR A 38 1.99 26.90 -2.20
CA TYR A 38 1.02 26.35 -3.14
C TYR A 38 -0.24 27.21 -3.14
N THR A 39 -1.04 27.11 -4.19
CA THR A 39 -2.36 27.78 -4.26
C THR A 39 -3.43 26.75 -3.89
N PRO A 40 -4.07 26.87 -2.72
CA PRO A 40 -5.16 25.98 -2.34
C PRO A 40 -6.31 26.07 -3.33
N ILE A 41 -6.93 24.94 -3.64
CA ILE A 41 -8.12 24.87 -4.48
C ILE A 41 -9.32 24.52 -3.58
N PRO A 42 -10.44 25.26 -3.66
CA PRO A 42 -11.63 25.03 -2.82
C PRO A 42 -12.46 23.81 -3.30
N SER A 43 -11.80 22.72 -3.67
CA SER A 43 -12.41 21.45 -4.09
C SER A 43 -11.98 20.32 -3.17
N GLY A 44 -12.81 19.28 -3.06
CA GLY A 44 -12.62 18.18 -2.10
C GLY A 44 -12.94 18.60 -0.66
N SER A 45 -12.80 17.66 0.26
CA SER A 45 -13.07 17.89 1.69
C SER A 45 -12.16 17.02 2.54
N SER A 46 -11.82 17.49 3.74
CA SER A 46 -11.10 16.64 4.69
C SER A 46 -11.93 15.40 5.04
N PRO A 47 -11.34 14.20 5.20
CA PRO A 47 -12.09 12.95 5.30
C PRO A 47 -13.25 12.94 6.31
N LEU A 48 -13.04 13.52 7.50
CA LEU A 48 -14.07 13.58 8.56
C LEU A 48 -15.15 14.65 8.32
N LYS A 49 -14.88 15.63 7.46
CA LYS A 49 -15.77 16.74 7.13
C LYS A 49 -16.45 16.58 5.77
N ARG A 50 -16.40 15.37 5.17
CA ARG A 50 -17.11 15.08 3.93
C ARG A 50 -18.63 15.19 4.14
N PRO A 51 -19.38 15.72 3.15
CA PRO A 51 -20.82 15.53 3.07
C PRO A 51 -21.17 14.05 3.21
N LEU A 52 -22.34 13.73 3.78
CA LEU A 52 -22.64 12.35 4.17
C LEU A 52 -22.61 11.36 2.99
N ASP A 53 -23.13 11.76 1.83
CA ASP A 53 -23.14 10.93 0.63
C ASP A 53 -21.71 10.57 0.19
N GLU A 54 -20.80 11.55 0.20
CA GLU A 54 -19.39 11.33 -0.10
C GLU A 54 -18.68 10.54 1.02
N TYR A 55 -19.03 10.80 2.27
CA TYR A 55 -18.49 10.09 3.43
C TYR A 55 -18.78 8.59 3.34
N VAL A 56 -20.02 8.22 3.02
CA VAL A 56 -20.44 6.82 2.79
C VAL A 56 -19.73 6.22 1.58
N ARG A 57 -19.65 6.96 0.46
CA ARG A 57 -18.98 6.46 -0.77
C ARG A 57 -17.50 6.17 -0.56
N TYR A 58 -16.82 6.92 0.29
CA TYR A 58 -15.43 6.72 0.69
C TYR A 58 -15.32 5.96 2.03
N GLY A 59 -16.38 5.24 2.40
CA GLY A 59 -16.53 4.60 3.69
C GLY A 59 -16.02 3.16 3.74
N ILE A 60 -15.58 2.77 4.93
CA ILE A 60 -15.31 1.41 5.33
C ILE A 60 -16.03 1.12 6.65
N ILE A 61 -16.38 -0.13 6.89
CA ILE A 61 -17.03 -0.58 8.13
C ILE A 61 -16.16 -1.68 8.72
N ASN A 62 -15.72 -1.50 9.96
CA ASN A 62 -15.08 -2.56 10.72
C ASN A 62 -16.16 -3.45 11.34
N LEU A 63 -16.62 -4.44 10.59
CA LEU A 63 -17.79 -5.23 10.99
C LEU A 63 -17.38 -6.41 11.87
N ASP A 64 -18.04 -6.63 13.00
CA ASP A 64 -18.03 -7.92 13.69
C ASP A 64 -18.97 -8.87 12.96
N LYS A 65 -18.39 -9.73 12.12
CA LYS A 65 -19.15 -10.70 11.34
C LYS A 65 -19.76 -11.73 12.31
N PRO A 66 -21.08 -11.99 12.27
CA PRO A 66 -21.67 -13.04 13.08
C PRO A 66 -21.31 -14.43 12.55
N ALA A 67 -21.44 -15.43 13.40
CA ALA A 67 -21.34 -16.83 13.01
C ALA A 67 -22.55 -17.23 12.16
N ASN A 68 -22.32 -18.15 11.23
CA ASN A 68 -23.26 -18.79 10.30
C ASN A 68 -23.34 -18.21 8.87
N PRO A 69 -23.67 -16.93 8.61
CA PRO A 69 -23.75 -16.46 7.23
C PRO A 69 -22.34 -16.39 6.61
N SER A 70 -22.25 -16.63 5.31
CA SER A 70 -21.00 -16.43 4.58
C SER A 70 -20.65 -14.93 4.56
N SER A 71 -19.36 -14.63 4.38
CA SER A 71 -18.92 -13.23 4.25
C SER A 71 -19.59 -12.51 3.06
N HIS A 72 -19.93 -13.23 1.99
CA HIS A 72 -20.57 -12.66 0.81
C HIS A 72 -22.03 -12.28 1.09
N GLU A 73 -22.77 -13.10 1.84
CA GLU A 73 -24.15 -12.80 2.23
C GLU A 73 -24.21 -11.57 3.15
N VAL A 74 -23.32 -11.51 4.15
CA VAL A 74 -23.20 -10.37 5.06
C VAL A 74 -22.96 -9.06 4.29
N VAL A 75 -22.02 -9.08 3.35
CA VAL A 75 -21.67 -7.91 2.54
C VAL A 75 -22.81 -7.52 1.57
N ALA A 76 -23.59 -8.49 1.10
CA ALA A 76 -24.78 -8.23 0.29
C ALA A 76 -25.91 -7.59 1.12
N TRP A 77 -26.09 -8.01 2.38
CA TRP A 77 -27.04 -7.37 3.29
C TRP A 77 -26.65 -5.94 3.62
N ILE A 78 -25.36 -5.67 3.90
CA ILE A 78 -24.88 -4.30 4.12
C ILE A 78 -25.11 -3.42 2.90
N LYS A 79 -24.84 -3.94 1.69
CA LYS A 79 -25.16 -3.23 0.44
C LYS A 79 -26.63 -2.84 0.37
N ARG A 80 -27.53 -3.76 0.72
CA ARG A 80 -28.98 -3.54 0.71
C ARG A 80 -29.42 -2.54 1.77
N ILE A 81 -28.89 -2.64 2.99
CA ILE A 81 -29.21 -1.72 4.09
C ILE A 81 -28.83 -0.29 3.70
N LEU A 82 -27.57 -0.07 3.29
CA LEU A 82 -27.06 1.27 2.97
C LEU A 82 -27.52 1.80 1.60
N ARG A 83 -28.14 0.94 0.77
CA ARG A 83 -28.58 1.26 -0.61
C ARG A 83 -27.46 1.84 -1.46
N VAL A 84 -26.29 1.20 -1.39
CA VAL A 84 -25.08 1.59 -2.11
C VAL A 84 -24.84 0.71 -3.33
N GLU A 85 -24.03 1.18 -4.27
CA GLU A 85 -23.82 0.52 -5.55
C GLU A 85 -22.90 -0.70 -5.43
N LYS A 86 -21.82 -0.58 -4.66
CA LYS A 86 -20.80 -1.62 -4.56
C LYS A 86 -20.34 -1.79 -3.12
N THR A 87 -20.15 -3.05 -2.75
CA THR A 87 -19.49 -3.43 -1.51
C THR A 87 -18.46 -4.52 -1.78
N GLY A 88 -17.44 -4.60 -0.94
CA GLY A 88 -16.43 -5.65 -0.97
C GLY A 88 -15.79 -5.81 0.40
N HIS A 89 -14.98 -6.85 0.63
CA HIS A 89 -14.45 -7.13 1.97
C HIS A 89 -12.99 -7.58 2.01
N SER A 90 -12.35 -7.40 3.17
CA SER A 90 -10.90 -7.64 3.40
C SER A 90 -10.43 -9.08 3.43
N GLY A 91 -11.25 -10.04 2.99
CA GLY A 91 -10.93 -11.46 2.95
C GLY A 91 -12.00 -12.32 3.61
N THR A 92 -12.34 -13.41 2.94
CA THR A 92 -13.44 -14.30 3.32
C THR A 92 -13.16 -14.96 4.66
N LEU A 93 -14.07 -14.78 5.61
CA LEU A 93 -14.23 -15.63 6.78
C LEU A 93 -15.18 -16.77 6.44
N ASP A 94 -14.82 -17.99 6.85
CA ASP A 94 -15.70 -19.15 6.75
C ASP A 94 -17.03 -18.88 7.48
N PRO A 95 -18.13 -19.53 7.10
CA PRO A 95 -19.46 -19.33 7.70
C PRO A 95 -19.46 -19.24 9.24
N LYS A 96 -18.83 -20.20 9.91
CA LYS A 96 -18.78 -20.29 11.39
C LYS A 96 -17.81 -19.31 12.06
N VAL A 97 -16.97 -18.61 11.30
CA VAL A 97 -15.92 -17.74 11.83
C VAL A 97 -16.48 -16.34 12.07
N THR A 98 -16.17 -15.77 13.25
CA THR A 98 -16.62 -14.43 13.68
C THR A 98 -15.48 -13.41 13.65
N GLY A 99 -15.79 -12.16 14.00
CA GLY A 99 -14.79 -11.12 14.20
C GLY A 99 -14.63 -10.17 13.01
N GLY A 100 -13.54 -9.41 13.03
CA GLY A 100 -13.35 -8.24 12.18
C GLY A 100 -13.38 -8.57 10.69
N LEU A 101 -14.39 -8.07 9.98
CA LEU A 101 -14.54 -8.09 8.53
C LEU A 101 -14.65 -6.65 8.05
N ILE A 102 -13.57 -6.12 7.49
CA ILE A 102 -13.60 -4.79 6.90
C ILE A 102 -14.46 -4.85 5.63
N VAL A 103 -15.57 -4.13 5.63
CA VAL A 103 -16.47 -3.97 4.49
C VAL A 103 -16.22 -2.61 3.86
N CYS A 104 -15.73 -2.60 2.63
CA CYS A 104 -15.51 -1.38 1.85
C CYS A 104 -16.77 -1.03 1.06
N VAL A 105 -17.15 0.24 1.07
CA VAL A 105 -18.31 0.79 0.34
C VAL A 105 -17.83 1.57 -0.89
N ASP A 106 -18.53 1.45 -2.01
CA ASP A 106 -18.33 2.16 -3.29
C ASP A 106 -16.87 2.43 -3.68
N ARG A 107 -16.34 3.64 -3.44
CA ARG A 107 -14.97 4.02 -3.81
C ARG A 107 -13.93 3.26 -3.01
N ALA A 108 -14.21 2.97 -1.75
CA ALA A 108 -13.32 2.20 -0.89
C ALA A 108 -13.13 0.76 -1.38
N THR A 109 -14.03 0.22 -2.22
CA THR A 109 -13.85 -1.12 -2.81
C THR A 109 -12.56 -1.24 -3.63
N ARG A 110 -11.98 -0.12 -4.06
CA ARG A 110 -10.69 -0.07 -4.75
C ARG A 110 -9.52 -0.56 -3.89
N LEU A 111 -9.66 -0.54 -2.56
CA LEU A 111 -8.68 -1.00 -1.58
C LEU A 111 -8.86 -2.46 -1.15
N VAL A 112 -9.94 -3.13 -1.55
CA VAL A 112 -10.23 -4.52 -1.14
C VAL A 112 -9.04 -5.45 -1.42
N LYS A 113 -8.38 -5.28 -2.56
CA LYS A 113 -7.22 -6.11 -2.93
C LYS A 113 -6.05 -5.96 -1.95
N SER A 114 -5.72 -4.74 -1.51
CA SER A 114 -4.64 -4.57 -0.52
C SER A 114 -5.05 -5.13 0.84
N GLN A 115 -6.31 -4.95 1.22
CA GLN A 115 -6.83 -5.49 2.48
C GLN A 115 -6.87 -7.02 2.50
N GLN A 116 -7.16 -7.68 1.38
CA GLN A 116 -7.11 -9.14 1.26
C GLN A 116 -5.70 -9.71 1.42
N SER A 117 -4.68 -8.98 0.98
CA SER A 117 -3.28 -9.39 1.09
C SER A 117 -2.61 -9.01 2.41
N ALA A 118 -3.21 -8.11 3.19
CA ALA A 118 -2.66 -7.69 4.47
C ALA A 118 -2.62 -8.85 5.50
N GLY A 119 -1.72 -8.75 6.49
CA GLY A 119 -1.64 -9.70 7.60
C GLY A 119 -2.96 -9.83 8.37
N LYS A 120 -3.13 -10.97 9.03
CA LYS A 120 -4.36 -11.33 9.77
C LYS A 120 -3.97 -11.93 11.13
N GLU A 121 -4.74 -11.59 12.16
CA GLU A 121 -4.58 -12.19 13.49
C GLU A 121 -5.88 -12.88 13.90
N TYR A 122 -5.72 -14.01 14.57
CA TYR A 122 -6.83 -14.85 15.01
C TYR A 122 -6.67 -15.27 16.46
N VAL A 123 -7.79 -15.48 17.11
CA VAL A 123 -7.91 -16.31 18.32
C VAL A 123 -8.63 -17.59 17.91
N CYS A 124 -8.00 -18.72 18.16
CA CYS A 124 -8.42 -20.03 17.67
C CYS A 124 -8.62 -20.99 18.84
N ILE A 125 -9.70 -21.75 18.80
CA ILE A 125 -9.93 -22.88 19.70
C ILE A 125 -9.59 -24.16 18.94
N LEU A 126 -8.55 -24.86 19.39
CA LEU A 126 -8.17 -26.19 18.96
C LEU A 126 -8.88 -27.21 19.85
N ARG A 127 -9.50 -28.22 19.23
CA ARG A 127 -9.97 -29.43 19.91
C ARG A 127 -9.08 -30.60 19.55
N LEU A 128 -8.39 -31.13 20.56
CA LEU A 128 -7.64 -32.38 20.47
C LEU A 128 -8.60 -33.56 20.54
N HIS A 129 -8.22 -34.70 19.95
CA HIS A 129 -9.07 -35.90 19.99
C HIS A 129 -8.85 -36.76 21.23
N ASP A 130 -7.78 -36.51 21.98
CA ASP A 130 -7.45 -37.18 23.24
C ASP A 130 -6.62 -36.27 24.15
N ALA A 131 -6.46 -36.65 25.42
CA ALA A 131 -5.64 -35.97 26.40
C ALA A 131 -4.15 -36.07 26.03
N ILE A 132 -3.39 -35.03 26.35
CA ILE A 132 -1.94 -35.00 26.16
C ILE A 132 -1.21 -35.02 27.50
N GLU A 133 0.05 -35.45 27.50
CA GLU A 133 0.88 -35.59 28.69
C GLU A 133 1.05 -34.29 29.49
N SER A 134 1.17 -33.14 28.80
CA SER A 134 1.35 -31.85 29.46
C SER A 134 1.04 -30.67 28.55
N GLU A 135 0.63 -29.55 29.15
CA GLU A 135 0.51 -28.25 28.49
C GLU A 135 1.80 -27.78 27.83
N LYS A 136 2.96 -28.09 28.43
CA LYS A 136 4.28 -27.73 27.87
C LYS A 136 4.48 -28.30 26.47
N LYS A 137 4.02 -29.53 26.23
CA LYS A 137 4.10 -30.20 24.91
C LYS A 137 3.27 -29.45 23.86
N LEU A 138 2.10 -28.95 24.25
CA LEU A 138 1.27 -28.11 23.38
C LEU A 138 1.93 -26.76 23.08
N SER A 139 2.47 -26.08 24.08
CA SER A 139 3.18 -24.80 23.88
C SER A 139 4.36 -24.96 22.93
N GLN A 140 5.15 -26.02 23.09
CA GLN A 140 6.26 -26.34 22.18
C GLN A 140 5.77 -26.65 20.76
N ALA A 141 4.65 -27.38 20.62
CA ALA A 141 4.07 -27.67 19.31
C ALA A 141 3.58 -26.39 18.59
N ILE A 142 2.97 -25.46 19.34
CA ILE A 142 2.53 -24.16 18.82
C ILE A 142 3.72 -23.31 18.38
N GLU A 143 4.80 -23.29 19.16
CA GLU A 143 6.04 -22.58 18.83
C GLU A 143 6.76 -23.19 17.63
N THR A 144 6.78 -24.53 17.53
CA THR A 144 7.36 -25.26 16.39
C THR A 144 6.67 -24.93 15.08
N LEU A 145 5.36 -24.65 15.13
CA LEU A 145 4.56 -24.24 13.96
C LEU A 145 4.51 -22.72 13.81
N THR A 146 5.67 -22.05 13.96
CA THR A 146 5.89 -20.65 13.58
C THR A 146 6.86 -20.56 12.39
N GLY A 147 6.90 -19.39 11.73
CA GLY A 147 7.70 -19.19 10.53
C GLY A 147 7.03 -19.73 9.27
N ALA A 148 7.84 -20.09 8.27
CA ALA A 148 7.38 -20.50 6.96
C ALA A 148 6.90 -21.96 6.94
N LEU A 149 5.59 -22.18 6.85
CA LEU A 149 4.97 -23.50 6.93
C LEU A 149 4.40 -23.96 5.60
N PHE A 150 4.52 -25.25 5.33
CA PHE A 150 3.79 -25.90 4.25
C PHE A 150 2.32 -26.05 4.63
N GLN A 151 1.43 -25.58 3.77
CA GLN A 151 0.00 -25.80 3.90
C GLN A 151 -0.60 -26.25 2.57
N ARG A 152 -1.57 -27.15 2.65
CA ARG A 152 -2.49 -27.43 1.56
C ARG A 152 -3.87 -26.90 1.98
N PRO A 153 -4.56 -26.10 1.13
CA PRO A 153 -5.92 -25.67 1.41
C PRO A 153 -6.85 -26.85 1.77
N PRO A 154 -7.84 -26.63 2.64
CA PRO A 154 -8.84 -27.64 2.96
C PRO A 154 -9.71 -27.96 1.74
N LEU A 155 -10.53 -29.03 1.84
CA LEU A 155 -11.41 -29.48 0.76
C LEU A 155 -12.37 -28.36 0.31
N ILE A 156 -12.97 -27.66 1.27
CA ILE A 156 -13.83 -26.50 1.02
C ILE A 156 -12.97 -25.25 1.13
N SER A 157 -12.61 -24.68 -0.01
CA SER A 157 -11.85 -23.43 -0.08
C SER A 157 -12.13 -22.65 -1.35
N ALA A 158 -11.97 -21.33 -1.30
CA ALA A 158 -12.14 -20.44 -2.45
C ALA A 158 -10.95 -20.46 -3.43
N VAL A 159 -9.90 -21.22 -3.13
CA VAL A 159 -8.63 -21.25 -3.88
C VAL A 159 -8.27 -22.68 -4.26
N LYS A 160 -7.55 -22.86 -5.36
CA LYS A 160 -7.13 -24.18 -5.82
C LYS A 160 -6.31 -24.90 -4.75
N ARG A 161 -6.64 -26.17 -4.51
CA ARG A 161 -6.02 -27.01 -3.48
C ARG A 161 -4.64 -27.54 -3.91
N GLN A 162 -3.62 -26.69 -3.78
CA GLN A 162 -2.20 -27.00 -4.06
C GLN A 162 -1.34 -26.73 -2.83
N LEU A 163 -0.21 -27.44 -2.71
CA LEU A 163 0.77 -27.20 -1.65
C LEU A 163 1.38 -25.81 -1.82
N ARG A 164 1.49 -25.06 -0.73
CA ARG A 164 2.04 -23.70 -0.72
C ARG A 164 2.69 -23.41 0.63
N VAL A 165 3.59 -22.43 0.64
CA VAL A 165 4.21 -21.92 1.86
C VAL A 165 3.43 -20.72 2.37
N ARG A 166 3.15 -20.68 3.67
CA ARG A 166 2.55 -19.52 4.35
C ARG A 166 3.24 -19.29 5.68
N THR A 167 3.45 -18.03 6.02
CA THR A 167 4.16 -17.67 7.24
C THR A 167 3.20 -17.42 8.41
N ILE A 168 3.46 -18.05 9.54
CA ILE A 168 2.94 -17.64 10.84
C ILE A 168 4.02 -16.78 11.48
N HIS A 169 3.73 -15.50 11.69
CA HIS A 169 4.69 -14.54 12.23
C HIS A 169 4.93 -14.79 13.72
N GLU A 170 3.86 -15.03 14.46
CA GLU A 170 3.90 -15.23 15.90
C GLU A 170 2.67 -16.04 16.33
N SER A 171 2.80 -16.83 17.39
CA SER A 171 1.71 -17.56 18.01
C SER A 171 1.91 -17.61 19.52
N LYS A 172 0.80 -17.64 20.27
CA LYS A 172 0.82 -17.66 21.73
C LYS A 172 -0.33 -18.52 22.27
N LEU A 173 -0.01 -19.50 23.10
CA LEU A 173 -1.01 -20.22 23.88
C LEU A 173 -1.60 -19.28 24.94
N LEU A 174 -2.92 -19.22 25.03
CA LEU A 174 -3.64 -18.39 25.99
C LEU A 174 -4.17 -19.22 27.14
N GLU A 175 -4.78 -20.36 26.82
CA GLU A 175 -5.40 -21.25 27.81
C GLU A 175 -5.41 -22.68 27.28
N PHE A 176 -5.26 -23.65 28.18
CA PHE A 176 -5.39 -25.06 27.86
C PHE A 176 -6.13 -25.81 28.97
N ASP A 177 -7.17 -26.53 28.57
CA ASP A 177 -7.93 -27.43 29.43
C ASP A 177 -7.81 -28.85 28.84
N ASN A 178 -7.02 -29.68 29.52
CA ASN A 178 -6.72 -31.04 29.07
C ASN A 178 -7.94 -31.96 29.22
N ASP A 179 -8.76 -31.78 30.25
CA ASP A 179 -9.94 -32.62 30.50
C ASP A 179 -11.02 -32.39 29.44
N ARG A 180 -11.14 -31.13 28.97
CA ARG A 180 -12.03 -30.78 27.86
C ARG A 180 -11.41 -31.02 26.49
N HIS A 181 -10.10 -31.30 26.43
CA HIS A 181 -9.30 -31.40 25.22
C HIS A 181 -9.35 -30.11 24.36
N LEU A 182 -9.40 -28.94 25.01
CA LEU A 182 -9.53 -27.65 24.35
C LEU A 182 -8.35 -26.74 24.65
N ALA A 183 -7.79 -26.14 23.62
CA ALA A 183 -6.74 -25.14 23.71
C ALA A 183 -7.16 -23.86 23.00
N VAL A 184 -6.93 -22.71 23.63
CA VAL A 184 -7.13 -21.38 23.04
C VAL A 184 -5.76 -20.77 22.78
N PHE A 185 -5.52 -20.35 21.53
CA PHE A 185 -4.27 -19.68 21.17
C PHE A 185 -4.51 -18.52 20.20
N TRP A 186 -3.63 -17.53 20.28
CA TRP A 186 -3.56 -16.42 19.34
C TRP A 186 -2.50 -16.70 18.27
N ALA A 187 -2.74 -16.26 17.03
CA ALA A 187 -1.77 -16.36 15.95
C ALA A 187 -1.82 -15.16 15.01
N SER A 188 -0.66 -14.57 14.71
CA SER A 188 -0.44 -13.59 13.65
C SER A 188 0.13 -14.28 12.42
N CYS A 189 -0.47 -14.05 11.25
CA CYS A 189 -0.14 -14.82 10.06
C CYS A 189 -0.29 -14.03 8.75
N GLU A 190 0.39 -14.53 7.72
CA GLU A 190 0.27 -14.07 6.35
C GLU A 190 -1.15 -14.33 5.81
N ALA A 191 -1.59 -13.48 4.88
CA ALA A 191 -2.85 -13.68 4.18
C ALA A 191 -2.94 -15.05 3.49
N GLY A 192 -4.07 -15.74 3.72
CA GLY A 192 -4.34 -17.06 3.15
C GLY A 192 -3.76 -18.23 3.96
N THR A 193 -3.22 -17.99 5.15
CA THR A 193 -2.96 -19.05 6.12
C THR A 193 -4.28 -19.66 6.61
N TYR A 194 -4.39 -20.99 6.59
CA TYR A 194 -5.59 -21.70 7.06
C TYR A 194 -5.41 -22.18 8.50
N MET A 195 -6.12 -21.54 9.44
CA MET A 195 -6.13 -21.96 10.86
C MET A 195 -6.68 -23.37 11.06
N ARG A 196 -7.62 -23.80 10.20
CA ARG A 196 -8.12 -25.19 10.16
C ARG A 196 -7.00 -26.19 9.88
N THR A 197 -6.14 -25.88 8.92
CA THR A 197 -4.99 -26.73 8.57
C THR A 197 -3.95 -26.72 9.68
N LEU A 198 -3.71 -25.55 10.29
CA LEU A 198 -2.83 -25.43 11.46
C LEU A 198 -3.30 -26.32 12.62
N CYS A 199 -4.59 -26.33 12.94
CA CYS A 199 -5.14 -27.19 14.00
C CYS A 199 -4.94 -28.68 13.72
N VAL A 200 -5.09 -29.10 12.45
CA VAL A 200 -4.80 -30.48 12.05
C VAL A 200 -3.31 -30.80 12.22
N HIS A 201 -2.43 -29.88 11.82
CA HIS A 201 -0.99 -30.07 11.97
C HIS A 201 -0.56 -30.15 13.44
N LEU A 202 -1.14 -29.32 14.31
CA LEU A 202 -0.93 -29.40 15.77
C LEU A 202 -1.33 -30.76 16.30
N GLY A 203 -2.52 -31.25 15.92
CA GLY A 203 -2.99 -32.58 16.31
C GLY A 203 -2.06 -33.71 15.84
N LEU A 204 -1.56 -33.63 14.59
CA LEU A 204 -0.61 -34.61 14.05
C LEU A 204 0.74 -34.57 14.76
N LEU A 205 1.25 -33.38 15.08
CA LEU A 205 2.52 -33.19 15.77
C LEU A 205 2.45 -33.72 17.22
N LEU A 206 1.29 -33.58 17.87
CA LEU A 206 1.03 -34.08 19.22
C LEU A 206 0.70 -35.58 19.27
N GLY A 207 0.40 -36.20 18.12
CA GLY A 207 0.10 -37.64 18.00
C GLY A 207 -1.34 -38.03 18.32
N VAL A 208 -2.10 -37.18 19.03
CA VAL A 208 -3.50 -37.45 19.40
C VAL A 208 -4.51 -37.07 18.33
N GLY A 209 -4.11 -36.30 17.31
CA GLY A 209 -5.05 -35.72 16.34
C GLY A 209 -5.76 -34.48 16.87
N GLY A 210 -6.33 -33.69 15.96
CA GLY A 210 -6.93 -32.42 16.34
C GLY A 210 -7.62 -31.71 15.19
N HIS A 211 -8.54 -30.82 15.54
CA HIS A 211 -9.28 -30.01 14.59
C HIS A 211 -9.66 -28.65 15.19
N MET A 212 -9.97 -27.71 14.31
CA MET A 212 -10.42 -26.38 14.72
C MET A 212 -11.87 -26.45 15.20
N GLN A 213 -12.09 -26.11 16.47
CA GLN A 213 -13.40 -26.04 17.11
C GLN A 213 -14.09 -24.73 16.72
N GLU A 214 -13.45 -23.60 17.02
CA GLU A 214 -13.96 -22.25 16.81
C GLU A 214 -12.82 -21.31 16.42
N LEU A 215 -13.19 -20.19 15.77
CA LEU A 215 -12.21 -19.22 15.30
C LEU A 215 -12.85 -17.83 15.26
N ARG A 216 -12.10 -16.85 15.77
CA ARG A 216 -12.42 -15.43 15.67
C ARG A 216 -11.26 -14.68 15.06
N ARG A 217 -11.53 -13.81 14.08
CA ARG A 217 -10.51 -12.90 13.53
C ARG A 217 -10.48 -11.62 14.35
N VAL A 218 -9.37 -11.39 15.04
CA VAL A 218 -9.20 -10.23 15.95
C VAL A 218 -8.50 -9.05 15.27
N ARG A 219 -7.77 -9.28 14.17
CA ARG A 219 -7.19 -8.21 13.33
C ARG A 219 -7.25 -8.53 11.84
N SER A 220 -7.55 -7.51 11.05
CA SER A 220 -7.42 -7.52 9.59
C SER A 220 -6.65 -6.31 9.11
N GLY A 221 -5.40 -6.50 8.68
CA GLY A 221 -4.55 -5.39 8.24
C GLY A 221 -4.32 -4.38 9.36
N THR A 222 -4.67 -3.11 9.12
CA THR A 222 -4.46 -2.02 10.08
C THR A 222 -5.56 -1.95 11.15
N THR A 223 -6.65 -2.70 11.01
CA THR A 223 -7.83 -2.61 11.87
C THR A 223 -7.98 -3.86 12.74
N SER A 224 -8.11 -3.67 14.04
CA SER A 224 -8.40 -4.70 15.04
C SER A 224 -9.84 -4.62 15.55
N GLU A 225 -10.24 -5.58 16.38
CA GLU A 225 -11.55 -5.54 17.05
C GLU A 225 -11.68 -4.41 18.08
N ASN A 226 -10.57 -3.81 18.53
CA ASN A 226 -10.59 -2.65 19.41
C ASN A 226 -10.83 -1.33 18.65
N ASP A 227 -10.77 -1.36 17.32
CA ASP A 227 -10.82 -0.16 16.47
C ASP A 227 -12.24 0.10 15.95
N ASP A 228 -13.13 0.56 16.84
CA ASP A 228 -14.52 0.91 16.54
C ASP A 228 -15.26 -0.21 15.78
N ILE A 229 -15.17 -1.45 16.28
CA ILE A 229 -15.89 -2.57 15.67
C ILE A 229 -17.40 -2.41 15.88
N VAL A 230 -18.18 -2.71 14.86
CA VAL A 230 -19.65 -2.56 14.87
C VAL A 230 -20.33 -3.81 14.37
N THR A 231 -21.54 -4.07 14.86
CA THR A 231 -22.35 -5.22 14.44
C THR A 231 -23.23 -4.88 13.24
N MET A 232 -23.87 -5.90 12.65
CA MET A 232 -24.89 -5.65 11.62
C MET A 232 -26.12 -4.91 12.17
N HIS A 233 -26.42 -5.07 13.47
CA HIS A 233 -27.52 -4.35 14.12
C HIS A 233 -27.21 -2.85 14.16
N ASP A 234 -25.99 -2.47 14.55
CA ASP A 234 -25.56 -1.06 14.52
C ASP A 234 -25.68 -0.45 13.12
N VAL A 235 -25.34 -1.19 12.06
CA VAL A 235 -25.45 -0.71 10.67
C VAL A 235 -26.90 -0.49 10.27
N LEU A 236 -27.80 -1.42 10.65
CA LEU A 236 -29.23 -1.30 10.37
C LEU A 236 -29.84 -0.12 11.14
N ASP A 237 -29.54 -0.01 12.42
CA ASP A 237 -30.08 1.02 13.31
C ASP A 237 -29.57 2.41 12.92
N ALA A 238 -28.29 2.52 12.55
CA ALA A 238 -27.72 3.78 12.06
C ALA A 238 -28.38 4.25 10.76
N GLN A 239 -28.68 3.33 9.85
CA GLN A 239 -29.38 3.67 8.61
C GLN A 239 -30.83 4.07 8.86
N TRP A 240 -31.52 3.32 9.73
CA TRP A 240 -32.89 3.62 10.13
C TRP A 240 -32.99 5.00 10.80
N LEU A 241 -32.08 5.30 11.74
CA LEU A 241 -32.04 6.60 12.41
C LEU A 241 -31.91 7.73 11.39
N TYR A 242 -30.96 7.64 10.46
CA TYR A 242 -30.81 8.64 9.41
C TYR A 242 -32.06 8.76 8.54
N ASP A 243 -32.70 7.66 8.16
CA ASP A 243 -33.88 7.67 7.31
C ASP A 243 -35.05 8.40 7.99
N ASN A 244 -35.24 8.16 9.30
CA ASN A 244 -36.37 8.63 10.09
C ASN A 244 -36.17 10.02 10.72
N THR A 245 -34.98 10.34 11.21
CA THR A 245 -34.71 11.59 11.96
C THR A 245 -33.76 12.54 11.24
N LYS A 246 -33.11 12.09 10.15
CA LYS A 246 -32.02 12.80 9.46
C LYS A 246 -30.79 13.07 10.33
N ASP A 247 -30.65 12.37 11.46
CA ASP A 247 -29.43 12.40 12.26
C ASP A 247 -28.32 11.55 11.60
N GLU A 248 -27.21 12.20 11.26
CA GLU A 248 -26.05 11.56 10.63
C GLU A 248 -25.06 10.95 11.63
N SER A 249 -25.19 11.29 12.93
CA SER A 249 -24.17 11.01 13.95
C SER A 249 -23.84 9.51 14.05
N TYR A 250 -24.87 8.67 14.06
CA TYR A 250 -24.71 7.23 14.16
C TYR A 250 -24.11 6.64 12.88
N LEU A 251 -24.56 7.09 11.71
CA LEU A 251 -23.99 6.60 10.44
C LEU A 251 -22.50 6.97 10.31
N ARG A 252 -22.11 8.16 10.79
CA ARG A 252 -20.71 8.60 10.87
C ARG A 252 -19.89 7.88 11.92
N ARG A 253 -20.52 7.29 12.96
CA ARG A 253 -19.87 6.39 13.93
C ARG A 253 -19.59 5.02 13.33
N VAL A 254 -20.57 4.45 12.62
CA VAL A 254 -20.50 3.09 12.04
C VAL A 254 -19.56 3.03 10.84
N ILE A 255 -19.56 4.08 10.02
CA ILE A 255 -18.72 4.17 8.82
C ILE A 255 -17.49 5.01 9.14
N ARG A 256 -16.31 4.49 8.79
CA ARG A 256 -15.04 5.21 8.91
C ARG A 256 -14.54 5.62 7.53
N PRO A 257 -13.79 6.71 7.38
CA PRO A 257 -13.18 7.05 6.10
C PRO A 257 -12.15 5.99 5.69
N LEU A 258 -12.05 5.71 4.39
CA LEU A 258 -11.08 4.75 3.85
C LEU A 258 -9.63 5.09 4.18
N GLU A 259 -9.34 6.35 4.50
CA GLU A 259 -8.03 6.81 4.94
C GLU A 259 -7.54 6.10 6.21
N SER A 260 -8.46 5.57 7.03
CA SER A 260 -8.13 4.77 8.21
C SER A 260 -7.39 3.47 7.86
N LEU A 261 -7.56 2.95 6.64
CA LEU A 261 -6.84 1.77 6.14
C LEU A 261 -5.42 2.08 5.66
N LEU A 262 -5.06 3.35 5.57
CA LEU A 262 -3.85 3.83 4.91
C LEU A 262 -2.86 4.48 5.90
N THR A 263 -3.15 4.45 7.19
CA THR A 263 -2.34 5.11 8.24
C THR A 263 -0.94 4.53 8.40
N ASN A 264 -0.73 3.27 8.00
CA ASN A 264 0.57 2.61 8.11
C ASN A 264 1.48 2.86 6.88
N TYR A 265 0.99 3.56 5.86
CA TYR A 265 1.79 3.87 4.67
C TYR A 265 2.57 5.17 4.88
N LYS A 266 3.81 5.21 4.38
CA LYS A 266 4.59 6.46 4.27
C LYS A 266 3.86 7.43 3.34
N ARG A 267 3.83 8.71 3.71
CA ARG A 267 2.97 9.70 3.06
C ARG A 267 3.77 10.60 2.12
N VAL A 268 3.14 10.96 1.01
CA VAL A 268 3.59 12.02 0.11
C VAL A 268 2.43 12.96 -0.17
N VAL A 269 2.60 14.23 0.18
CA VAL A 269 1.60 15.27 0.02
C VAL A 269 1.78 15.94 -1.33
N VAL A 270 0.70 15.97 -2.10
CA VAL A 270 0.67 16.47 -3.46
C VAL A 270 0.06 17.87 -3.49
N LYS A 271 0.60 18.77 -4.32
CA LYS A 271 0.00 20.08 -4.61
C LYS A 271 -1.38 19.90 -5.24
N ASP A 272 -2.36 20.70 -4.83
CA ASP A 272 -3.73 20.68 -5.33
C ASP A 272 -3.82 20.72 -6.87
N SER A 273 -2.92 21.45 -7.54
CA SER A 273 -2.87 21.55 -9.01
C SER A 273 -2.48 20.25 -9.73
N ALA A 274 -1.78 19.34 -9.05
CA ALA A 274 -1.33 18.06 -9.59
C ALA A 274 -2.27 16.89 -9.27
N VAL A 275 -3.20 17.06 -8.32
CA VAL A 275 -4.13 16.01 -7.86
C VAL A 275 -4.94 15.41 -9.00
N ASN A 276 -5.55 16.26 -9.84
CA ASN A 276 -6.38 15.80 -10.96
C ASN A 276 -5.59 14.91 -11.93
N ALA A 277 -4.36 15.29 -12.30
CA ALA A 277 -3.54 14.51 -13.23
C ALA A 277 -3.26 13.09 -12.69
N ILE A 278 -2.99 12.96 -11.39
CA ILE A 278 -2.79 11.67 -10.73
C ILE A 278 -4.07 10.83 -10.74
N CYS A 279 -5.25 11.46 -10.60
CA CYS A 279 -6.54 10.77 -10.72
C CYS A 279 -6.78 10.19 -12.13
N TYR A 280 -6.15 10.76 -13.16
CA TYR A 280 -6.11 10.24 -14.51
C TYR A 280 -5.03 9.16 -14.74
N GLY A 281 -4.22 8.85 -13.72
CA GLY A 281 -3.16 7.85 -13.77
C GLY A 281 -1.78 8.41 -14.16
N ALA A 282 -1.61 9.73 -14.18
CA ALA A 282 -0.31 10.34 -14.40
C ALA A 282 0.66 10.01 -13.25
N LYS A 283 1.96 9.97 -13.57
CA LYS A 283 3.04 9.86 -12.59
C LYS A 283 3.11 11.15 -11.76
N LEU A 284 3.50 11.05 -10.48
CA LEU A 284 3.80 12.23 -9.67
C LEU A 284 5.21 12.71 -10.02
N MET A 285 5.31 13.97 -10.47
CA MET A 285 6.57 14.62 -10.84
C MET A 285 7.03 15.58 -9.73
N VAL A 286 8.34 15.88 -9.66
CA VAL A 286 8.93 16.83 -8.69
C VAL A 286 8.15 18.15 -8.53
N PRO A 287 7.67 18.82 -9.59
CA PRO A 287 6.91 20.07 -9.44
C PRO A 287 5.61 19.95 -8.64
N GLY A 288 5.03 18.74 -8.59
CA GLY A 288 3.79 18.43 -7.87
C GLY A 288 3.99 18.02 -6.41
N LEU A 289 5.23 17.85 -5.95
CA LEU A 289 5.56 17.50 -4.58
C LEU A 289 5.43 18.71 -3.64
N LEU A 290 4.81 18.49 -2.48
CA LEU A 290 4.68 19.49 -1.43
C LEU A 290 5.45 19.07 -0.17
N ARG A 291 5.14 17.88 0.36
CA ARG A 291 5.76 17.28 1.55
C ARG A 291 5.94 15.77 1.37
N PHE A 292 6.88 15.17 2.09
CA PHE A 292 7.17 13.74 2.02
C PHE A 292 7.67 13.18 3.35
N GLU A 293 7.36 11.91 3.63
CA GLU A 293 7.85 11.20 4.82
C GLU A 293 9.37 10.95 4.77
N SER A 294 9.97 10.80 5.94
CA SER A 294 11.34 10.29 6.07
C SER A 294 11.40 8.78 5.86
N GLY A 295 12.57 8.29 5.43
CA GLY A 295 12.86 6.86 5.28
C GLY A 295 12.14 6.17 4.13
N ILE A 296 11.58 6.91 3.16
CA ILE A 296 11.07 6.34 1.89
C ILE A 296 12.24 5.80 1.06
N GLU A 297 12.15 4.53 0.68
CA GLU A 297 13.06 3.83 -0.22
C GLU A 297 12.46 3.63 -1.62
N VAL A 298 13.29 3.31 -2.62
CA VAL A 298 12.82 3.04 -3.98
C VAL A 298 11.95 1.77 -3.99
N ASN A 299 10.83 1.82 -4.70
CA ASN A 299 9.79 0.78 -4.78
C ASN A 299 8.97 0.56 -3.50
N ASP A 300 9.17 1.36 -2.45
CA ASP A 300 8.25 1.37 -1.31
C ASP A 300 6.82 1.70 -1.78
N GLU A 301 5.85 1.01 -1.18
CA GLU A 301 4.45 1.38 -1.36
C GLU A 301 4.11 2.56 -0.45
N ILE A 302 3.68 3.66 -1.06
CA ILE A 302 3.38 4.93 -0.40
C ILE A 302 1.95 5.38 -0.70
N VAL A 303 1.41 6.23 0.19
CA VAL A 303 0.13 6.90 -0.03
C VAL A 303 0.36 8.33 -0.53
N LEU A 304 -0.25 8.65 -1.66
CA LEU A 304 -0.34 10.03 -2.18
C LEU A 304 -1.59 10.67 -1.59
N MET A 305 -1.43 11.81 -0.92
CA MET A 305 -2.52 12.50 -0.23
C MET A 305 -2.61 13.99 -0.59
N THR A 306 -3.80 14.57 -0.46
CA THR A 306 -3.98 16.02 -0.58
C THR A 306 -3.56 16.73 0.70
N THR A 307 -3.46 18.06 0.63
CA THR A 307 -3.27 18.95 1.78
C THR A 307 -4.42 18.86 2.79
N LYS A 308 -5.60 18.37 2.38
CA LYS A 308 -6.79 18.19 3.22
C LYS A 308 -6.85 16.82 3.92
N GLY A 309 -5.88 15.94 3.67
CA GLY A 309 -5.86 14.61 4.26
C GLY A 309 -6.49 13.51 3.42
N GLU A 310 -6.90 13.79 2.18
CA GLU A 310 -7.63 12.84 1.34
C GLU A 310 -6.65 11.88 0.63
N ALA A 311 -6.97 10.60 0.59
CA ALA A 311 -6.15 9.64 -0.16
C ALA A 311 -6.43 9.74 -1.67
N ILE A 312 -5.42 10.18 -2.43
CA ILE A 312 -5.49 10.29 -3.89
C ILE A 312 -5.28 8.92 -4.52
N ALA A 313 -4.17 8.27 -4.17
CA ALA A 313 -3.75 7.01 -4.76
C ALA A 313 -2.71 6.28 -3.90
N LEU A 314 -2.65 4.95 -4.05
CA LEU A 314 -1.45 4.18 -3.69
C LEU A 314 -0.46 4.24 -4.85
N ALA A 315 0.82 4.39 -4.54
CA ALA A 315 1.89 4.50 -5.52
C ALA A 315 3.16 3.76 -5.08
N TYR A 316 4.02 3.47 -6.04
CA TYR A 316 5.39 3.01 -5.77
C TYR A 316 6.33 4.21 -5.85
N ALA A 317 7.13 4.42 -4.81
CA ALA A 317 8.17 5.43 -4.81
C ALA A 317 9.22 5.11 -5.88
N GLN A 318 9.68 6.14 -6.60
CA GLN A 318 10.72 6.04 -7.64
C GLN A 318 11.99 6.81 -7.23
N MET A 319 11.94 7.51 -6.09
CA MET A 319 13.05 8.25 -5.50
C MET A 319 13.10 7.93 -4.01
N THR A 320 14.30 7.92 -3.43
CA THR A 320 14.47 7.87 -1.97
C THR A 320 14.21 9.24 -1.35
N THR A 321 14.04 9.29 -0.03
CA THR A 321 13.89 10.53 0.74
C THR A 321 14.99 11.56 0.42
N ALA A 322 16.25 11.12 0.37
CA ALA A 322 17.38 12.00 0.09
C ALA A 322 17.35 12.57 -1.34
N VAL A 323 16.93 11.76 -2.32
CA VAL A 323 16.80 12.20 -3.72
C VAL A 323 15.62 13.15 -3.90
N MET A 324 14.48 12.92 -3.23
CA MET A 324 13.35 13.85 -3.25
C MET A 324 13.71 15.23 -2.69
N ALA A 325 14.68 15.30 -1.77
CA ALA A 325 15.15 16.54 -1.16
C ALA A 325 16.06 17.37 -2.08
N THR A 326 16.85 16.74 -2.94
CA THR A 326 17.89 17.43 -3.75
C THR A 326 17.58 17.53 -5.23
N CYS A 327 16.75 16.64 -5.78
CA CYS A 327 16.56 16.54 -7.22
C CYS A 327 15.67 17.66 -7.79
N ASP A 328 16.06 18.27 -8.91
CA ASP A 328 15.30 19.36 -9.55
C ASP A 328 14.19 18.86 -10.48
N HIS A 329 14.35 17.67 -11.06
CA HIS A 329 13.42 17.11 -12.03
C HIS A 329 13.31 15.58 -11.94
N GLY A 330 12.16 15.03 -12.30
CA GLY A 330 11.99 13.58 -12.41
C GLY A 330 10.68 13.08 -11.82
N VAL A 331 10.55 11.76 -11.80
CA VAL A 331 9.36 11.05 -11.32
C VAL A 331 9.58 10.68 -9.86
N ILE A 332 8.68 11.12 -8.98
CA ILE A 332 8.70 10.78 -7.55
C ILE A 332 7.99 9.46 -7.30
N ALA A 333 6.84 9.26 -7.94
CA ALA A 333 6.01 8.10 -7.69
C ALA A 333 5.25 7.66 -8.94
N LYS A 334 5.19 6.34 -9.13
CA LYS A 334 4.39 5.69 -10.15
C LYS A 334 3.10 5.17 -9.52
N VAL A 335 1.95 5.61 -10.03
CA VAL A 335 0.64 5.25 -9.47
C VAL A 335 0.40 3.75 -9.60
N LYS A 336 0.11 3.08 -8.49
CA LYS A 336 -0.31 1.68 -8.41
C LYS A 336 -1.83 1.56 -8.50
N ARG A 337 -2.56 2.40 -7.76
CA ARG A 337 -4.03 2.35 -7.67
C ARG A 337 -4.59 3.73 -7.32
N VAL A 338 -5.33 4.32 -8.26
CA VAL A 338 -6.09 5.57 -8.00
C VAL A 338 -7.31 5.26 -7.14
N ILE A 339 -7.50 6.05 -6.06
CA ILE A 339 -8.61 5.94 -5.10
C ILE A 339 -9.62 7.07 -5.33
N MET A 340 -9.14 8.31 -5.37
CA MET A 340 -9.95 9.52 -5.56
C MET A 340 -10.68 9.53 -6.92
N GLU A 341 -11.85 10.17 -6.97
CA GLU A 341 -12.59 10.36 -8.21
C GLU A 341 -11.89 11.35 -9.14
N ARG A 342 -12.04 11.08 -10.45
CA ARG A 342 -11.60 12.01 -11.48
C ARG A 342 -12.44 13.26 -11.37
N ASP A 343 -11.81 14.40 -11.63
CA ASP A 343 -12.47 15.71 -11.62
C ASP A 343 -12.99 16.18 -10.25
N THR A 344 -12.67 15.48 -9.15
CA THR A 344 -12.81 16.01 -7.77
C THR A 344 -12.05 17.31 -7.59
N TYR A 345 -10.85 17.40 -8.18
CA TYR A 345 -10.07 18.61 -8.34
C TYR A 345 -10.08 19.04 -9.81
N PRO A 346 -10.06 20.35 -10.13
CA PRO A 346 -10.13 20.84 -11.49
C PRO A 346 -8.87 20.48 -12.30
N ARG A 347 -9.03 20.35 -13.62
CA ARG A 347 -7.94 20.08 -14.55
C ARG A 347 -7.04 21.31 -14.65
N ARG A 348 -5.84 21.26 -14.07
CA ARG A 348 -4.82 22.32 -14.18
C ARG A 348 -3.52 21.91 -14.86
N TRP A 349 -3.45 20.67 -15.35
CA TRP A 349 -2.32 20.17 -16.12
C TRP A 349 -2.34 20.80 -17.53
N GLY A 350 -1.15 21.14 -18.05
CA GLY A 350 -1.02 21.83 -19.34
C GLY A 350 -1.10 23.36 -19.29
N LEU A 351 -1.18 23.95 -18.09
CA LEU A 351 -1.16 25.41 -17.83
C LEU A 351 0.15 25.89 -17.17
N GLY A 352 1.09 24.98 -16.88
CA GLY A 352 2.39 25.34 -16.33
C GLY A 352 3.31 26.03 -17.35
N PRO A 353 4.35 26.78 -16.92
CA PRO A 353 5.23 27.54 -17.81
C PRO A 353 5.84 26.71 -18.95
N VAL A 354 6.36 25.53 -18.61
CA VAL A 354 6.94 24.59 -19.59
C VAL A 354 5.87 24.04 -20.55
N ALA A 355 4.67 23.75 -20.05
CA ALA A 355 3.60 23.23 -20.89
C ALA A 355 3.04 24.30 -21.85
N LEU A 356 2.95 25.55 -21.39
CA LEU A 356 2.58 26.70 -22.22
C LEU A 356 3.67 26.98 -23.28
N ALA A 357 4.94 26.94 -22.90
CA ALA A 357 6.06 27.05 -23.85
C ALA A 357 6.02 25.93 -24.90
N LYS A 358 5.77 24.68 -24.49
CA LYS A 358 5.58 23.55 -25.43
C LYS A 358 4.41 23.79 -26.40
N LYS A 359 3.28 24.32 -25.90
CA LYS A 359 2.12 24.67 -26.74
C LYS A 359 2.45 25.79 -27.72
N LYS A 360 3.15 26.85 -27.30
CA LYS A 360 3.62 27.95 -28.16
C LYS A 360 4.54 27.44 -29.26
N LEU A 361 5.53 26.60 -28.91
CA LEU A 361 6.45 26.01 -29.89
C LEU A 361 5.74 25.09 -30.89
N LYS A 362 4.68 24.38 -30.47
CA LYS A 362 3.82 23.62 -31.39
C LYS A 362 3.04 24.51 -32.34
N THR A 363 2.45 25.61 -31.84
CA THR A 363 1.72 26.56 -32.69
C THR A 363 2.63 27.31 -33.66
N GLU A 364 3.89 27.53 -33.27
CA GLU A 364 4.93 28.15 -34.12
C GLU A 364 5.56 27.18 -35.14
N GLY A 365 5.14 25.91 -35.20
CA GLY A 365 5.70 24.91 -36.12
C GLY A 365 7.08 24.35 -35.73
N LYS A 366 7.71 24.91 -34.70
CA LYS A 366 9.03 24.51 -34.18
C LYS A 366 9.05 23.18 -33.42
N LEU A 367 7.89 22.55 -33.22
CA LEU A 367 7.72 21.19 -32.71
C LEU A 367 6.65 20.48 -33.54
N ASP A 368 6.78 19.16 -33.71
CA ASP A 368 5.79 18.39 -34.48
C ASP A 368 4.42 18.33 -33.77
N LYS A 369 3.43 17.76 -34.47
CA LYS A 369 2.05 17.55 -33.99
C LYS A 369 2.03 16.81 -32.64
N TYR A 370 2.98 15.89 -32.45
CA TYR A 370 3.14 15.06 -31.26
C TYR A 370 4.01 15.71 -30.17
N GLY A 371 4.65 16.84 -30.44
CA GLY A 371 5.56 17.55 -29.53
C GLY A 371 6.98 17.02 -29.49
N ARG A 372 7.40 16.34 -30.54
CA ARG A 372 8.77 15.88 -30.78
C ARG A 372 9.58 17.00 -31.43
N VAL A 373 10.87 16.92 -31.21
CA VAL A 373 11.87 17.85 -31.73
C VAL A 373 11.93 17.75 -33.26
N THR A 374 11.90 18.90 -33.92
CA THR A 374 12.16 19.08 -35.35
C THR A 374 13.49 19.81 -35.56
N GLU A 375 13.92 19.97 -36.81
CA GLU A 375 15.14 20.71 -37.14
C GLU A 375 15.09 22.16 -36.64
N GLU A 376 13.89 22.78 -36.69
CA GLU A 376 13.60 24.16 -36.29
C GLU A 376 13.42 24.36 -34.77
N THR A 377 13.50 23.30 -33.96
CA THR A 377 13.36 23.42 -32.51
C THR A 377 14.58 24.14 -31.90
N PRO A 378 14.39 25.17 -31.03
CA PRO A 378 15.48 25.87 -30.38
C PRO A 378 16.43 24.93 -29.61
N ALA A 379 17.75 25.16 -29.72
CA ALA A 379 18.77 24.34 -29.06
C ALA A 379 18.58 24.25 -27.53
N VAL A 380 18.13 25.34 -26.90
CA VAL A 380 17.82 25.40 -25.46
C VAL A 380 16.69 24.42 -25.07
N TRP A 381 15.70 24.24 -25.93
CA TRP A 381 14.62 23.27 -25.69
C TRP A 381 15.13 21.83 -25.83
N LYS A 382 16.03 21.57 -26.78
CA LYS A 382 16.66 20.25 -26.99
C LYS A 382 17.49 19.80 -25.77
N SER A 383 18.19 20.72 -25.09
CA SER A 383 19.02 20.41 -23.92
C SER A 383 18.24 20.36 -22.61
N THR A 384 17.18 21.16 -22.46
CA THR A 384 16.51 21.38 -21.16
C THR A 384 15.24 20.53 -21.00
N TYR A 385 14.55 20.19 -22.09
CA TYR A 385 13.29 19.44 -22.02
C TYR A 385 13.53 17.93 -22.07
N VAL A 386 13.15 17.23 -21.00
CA VAL A 386 13.14 15.76 -20.94
C VAL A 386 11.69 15.25 -20.96
N ASP A 387 11.38 14.36 -21.91
CA ASP A 387 10.05 13.76 -22.01
C ASP A 387 9.93 12.49 -21.16
N TYR A 388 9.26 12.61 -20.01
CA TYR A 388 9.04 11.49 -19.09
C TYR A 388 7.78 10.65 -19.41
N ALA A 389 7.04 10.99 -20.47
CA ALA A 389 5.79 10.30 -20.84
C ALA A 389 6.01 8.99 -21.60
N ASN A 390 7.09 8.89 -22.39
CA ASN A 390 7.31 7.79 -23.36
C ASN A 390 8.44 6.81 -23.03
N ASN A 391 8.95 6.78 -21.79
CA ASN A 391 10.01 5.83 -21.46
C ASN A 391 9.42 4.41 -21.23
N THR A 392 9.26 3.66 -22.33
CA THR A 392 8.87 2.23 -22.37
C THR A 392 10.06 1.28 -22.37
N ASP A 393 11.27 1.78 -22.61
CA ASP A 393 12.51 1.02 -22.48
C ASP A 393 12.99 1.15 -21.03
N GLY A 394 13.23 0.03 -20.35
CA GLY A 394 13.58 -0.05 -18.93
C GLY A 394 14.90 0.60 -18.50
N LYS A 395 15.40 1.61 -19.22
CA LYS A 395 16.42 2.54 -18.76
C LYS A 395 15.74 3.83 -18.31
N GLU A 396 15.42 3.91 -17.03
CA GLU A 396 15.12 5.19 -16.41
C GLU A 396 16.37 6.08 -16.49
N PRO A 397 16.28 7.32 -16.99
CA PRO A 397 17.39 8.26 -16.84
C PRO A 397 17.60 8.46 -15.34
N GLY A 398 18.80 8.12 -14.87
CA GLY A 398 19.18 8.30 -13.47
C GLY A 398 19.03 9.76 -13.03
N PRO A 399 18.95 10.02 -11.71
CA PRO A 399 18.87 11.37 -11.21
C PRO A 399 20.07 12.17 -11.72
N VAL A 400 19.81 13.26 -12.44
CA VAL A 400 20.84 14.21 -12.85
C VAL A 400 21.10 15.09 -11.64
N PHE A 401 22.31 15.02 -11.10
CA PHE A 401 22.78 15.92 -10.07
C PHE A 401 23.24 17.23 -10.74
N GLY A 402 22.65 18.36 -10.37
CA GLY A 402 23.11 19.66 -10.83
C GLY A 402 24.43 20.03 -10.16
N THR A 403 25.55 19.91 -10.88
CA THR A 403 26.78 20.61 -10.50
C THR A 403 26.72 22.01 -11.09
N SER A 404 26.23 22.98 -10.32
CA SER A 404 26.46 24.40 -10.59
C SER A 404 27.49 24.92 -9.58
N SER A 405 28.75 24.92 -10.01
CA SER A 405 29.80 25.72 -9.39
C SER A 405 29.64 27.16 -9.86
N GLU A 406 28.80 27.95 -9.19
CA GLU A 406 28.90 29.40 -9.23
C GLU A 406 29.69 29.88 -8.01
N LYS A 407 30.84 30.51 -8.30
CA LYS A 407 31.70 31.16 -7.30
C LYS A 407 30.93 32.27 -6.61
N VAL A 408 30.50 32.02 -5.38
CA VAL A 408 30.14 33.10 -4.45
C VAL A 408 31.44 33.51 -3.74
N VAL A 409 31.86 34.75 -3.99
CA VAL A 409 32.96 35.39 -3.28
C VAL A 409 32.50 35.62 -1.84
N ALA A 410 33.07 34.88 -0.89
CA ALA A 410 32.79 35.04 0.53
C ALA A 410 33.67 36.14 1.14
N ALA A 411 33.03 37.14 1.76
CA ALA A 411 33.66 38.09 2.65
C ALA A 411 34.08 37.39 3.96
N ALA A 412 35.21 37.84 4.50
CA ALA A 412 35.91 37.28 5.65
C ALA A 412 35.11 37.34 6.97
N GLY A 413 35.35 36.35 7.84
CA GLY A 413 35.08 36.50 9.27
C GLY A 413 34.86 35.20 10.04
N MET A 414 35.85 34.84 10.87
CA MET A 414 35.81 33.96 12.05
C MET A 414 35.85 32.43 11.87
N THR A 415 37.01 31.90 12.24
CA THR A 415 37.30 30.49 12.61
C THR A 415 36.64 30.11 13.94
N PRO A 416 36.43 28.80 14.16
CA PRO A 416 37.17 28.18 15.26
C PRO A 416 37.81 26.83 14.89
N LYS A 417 38.94 26.56 15.54
CA LYS A 417 39.76 25.34 15.48
C LYS A 417 39.04 24.13 16.09
N ILE A 418 39.15 22.96 15.47
CA ILE A 418 39.15 21.66 16.16
C ILE A 418 40.27 20.79 15.57
N THR A 419 41.01 20.19 16.49
CA THR A 419 42.24 19.40 16.37
C THR A 419 42.06 18.04 15.70
N VAL A 420 43.06 17.67 14.90
CA VAL A 420 43.22 16.38 14.21
C VAL A 420 43.87 15.37 15.18
N LEU A 421 43.37 14.13 15.19
CA LEU A 421 44.07 12.97 15.72
C LEU A 421 44.22 11.95 14.58
N ASP A 422 45.46 11.75 14.15
CA ASP A 422 45.91 10.72 13.22
C ASP A 422 45.89 9.34 13.88
N VAL A 423 45.45 8.31 13.15
CA VAL A 423 46.07 6.97 13.24
C VAL A 423 46.17 6.36 11.84
N ALA A 424 47.39 5.91 11.57
CA ALA A 424 47.97 5.44 10.32
C ALA A 424 47.35 4.18 9.70
N ALA A 425 47.49 4.15 8.38
CA ALA A 425 47.37 2.98 7.52
C ALA A 425 48.57 2.02 7.69
N LYS A 426 48.32 0.73 7.40
CA LYS A 426 49.35 -0.24 7.00
C LYS A 426 48.85 -1.09 5.83
N ASP A 427 49.57 -0.97 4.73
CA ASP A 427 49.63 -1.87 3.58
C ASP A 427 50.21 -3.25 3.96
N ASN A 428 49.80 -4.32 3.26
CA ASN A 428 50.62 -4.94 2.20
C ASN A 428 50.06 -6.29 1.67
N THR A 429 49.97 -6.36 0.33
CA THR A 429 50.33 -7.45 -0.62
C THR A 429 49.97 -8.92 -0.37
N VAL A 430 49.44 -9.61 -1.41
CA VAL A 430 50.05 -10.83 -2.04
C VAL A 430 49.54 -10.99 -3.49
N ASN A 431 50.44 -11.54 -4.31
CA ASN A 431 50.55 -11.64 -5.75
C ASN A 431 50.01 -12.97 -6.35
N GLU A 432 49.70 -12.92 -7.65
CA GLU A 432 50.01 -13.89 -8.75
C GLU A 432 49.38 -15.30 -8.90
N ASN A 433 48.76 -15.44 -10.09
CA ASN A 433 48.92 -16.45 -11.16
C ASN A 433 48.75 -17.95 -10.90
N ASN A 434 47.79 -18.56 -11.61
CA ASN A 434 48.10 -19.76 -12.41
C ASN A 434 47.18 -19.94 -13.64
N LYS A 435 47.78 -20.26 -14.78
CA LYS A 435 47.17 -20.62 -16.08
C LYS A 435 46.80 -22.11 -16.10
N ARG A 436 45.69 -22.49 -16.77
CA ARG A 436 45.56 -23.75 -17.54
C ARG A 436 44.43 -23.69 -18.58
N VAL A 437 44.87 -23.71 -19.84
CA VAL A 437 44.33 -24.19 -21.15
C VAL A 437 43.05 -25.08 -21.08
N ALA A 438 41.94 -24.72 -21.76
CA ALA A 438 41.39 -25.18 -23.08
C ALA A 438 41.15 -26.72 -23.16
N ASP A 439 40.07 -27.31 -23.68
CA ASP A 439 38.99 -26.97 -24.62
C ASP A 439 37.77 -27.89 -24.33
N THR A 440 36.54 -27.46 -24.64
CA THR A 440 35.50 -28.30 -25.30
C THR A 440 34.23 -27.50 -25.61
N GLU A 441 34.11 -27.18 -26.90
CA GLU A 441 32.94 -27.13 -27.78
C GLU A 441 31.58 -26.56 -27.32
N ASN A 442 31.11 -25.69 -28.20
CA ASN A 442 29.95 -24.83 -28.14
C ASN A 442 28.88 -25.38 -29.12
N GLU A 443 27.65 -25.66 -28.68
CA GLU A 443 26.49 -25.76 -29.58
C GLU A 443 25.24 -25.12 -28.94
N GLU A 444 25.10 -23.81 -29.12
CA GLU A 444 23.83 -23.10 -28.94
C GLU A 444 22.88 -23.41 -30.12
N LYS A 445 21.83 -24.20 -29.86
CA LYS A 445 20.72 -24.40 -30.82
C LYS A 445 19.80 -23.19 -30.86
N SER A 446 19.73 -22.57 -32.04
CA SER A 446 18.89 -21.40 -32.32
C SER A 446 17.37 -21.61 -32.11
N PRO A 447 16.63 -20.59 -31.61
CA PRO A 447 15.21 -20.69 -31.23
C PRO A 447 14.21 -20.88 -32.39
N LYS A 448 14.68 -20.92 -33.65
CA LYS A 448 13.85 -21.15 -34.84
C LYS A 448 13.61 -22.64 -35.12
N LYS A 449 14.54 -23.55 -34.77
CA LYS A 449 14.37 -25.01 -34.97
C LYS A 449 13.37 -25.63 -33.98
N ALA A 450 13.42 -25.20 -32.71
CA ALA A 450 12.47 -25.65 -31.68
C ALA A 450 11.01 -25.25 -31.93
N LYS A 451 10.78 -24.16 -32.68
CA LYS A 451 9.43 -23.73 -33.09
C LYS A 451 8.85 -24.58 -34.24
N LYS A 452 9.70 -25.20 -35.07
CA LYS A 452 9.26 -26.01 -36.22
C LYS A 452 8.83 -27.41 -35.77
N GLU A 453 9.60 -28.06 -34.89
CA GLU A 453 9.23 -29.36 -34.29
C GLU A 453 7.96 -29.30 -33.43
N LYS A 454 7.72 -28.18 -32.74
CA LYS A 454 6.50 -28.00 -31.92
C LYS A 454 5.25 -27.78 -32.77
N LYS A 455 5.40 -27.38 -34.04
CA LYS A 455 4.29 -27.15 -34.99
C LYS A 455 3.91 -28.45 -35.71
N GLU A 456 4.88 -29.31 -36.04
CA GLU A 456 4.65 -30.65 -36.62
C GLU A 456 3.99 -31.60 -35.60
N LYS A 457 4.47 -31.65 -34.35
CA LYS A 457 3.82 -32.45 -33.29
C LYS A 457 2.38 -32.03 -32.96
N LYS A 458 2.02 -30.78 -33.27
CA LYS A 458 0.65 -30.27 -33.06
C LYS A 458 -0.28 -30.59 -34.24
N LYS A 459 0.28 -30.85 -35.42
CA LYS A 459 -0.45 -31.24 -36.64
C LYS A 459 -0.81 -32.74 -36.59
N GLU A 460 0.15 -33.60 -36.21
CA GLU A 460 -0.09 -35.03 -36.00
C GLU A 460 -1.12 -35.33 -34.90
N LYS A 461 -1.12 -34.53 -33.81
CA LYS A 461 -2.11 -34.68 -32.73
C LYS A 461 -3.51 -34.24 -33.11
N LYS A 462 -3.66 -33.42 -34.17
CA LYS A 462 -4.95 -32.94 -34.65
C LYS A 462 -5.55 -33.95 -35.63
N GLU A 463 -4.74 -34.54 -36.51
CA GLU A 463 -5.17 -35.62 -37.42
C GLU A 463 -5.55 -36.91 -36.70
N LYS A 464 -4.90 -37.24 -35.57
CA LYS A 464 -5.30 -38.38 -34.73
C LYS A 464 -6.60 -38.17 -33.94
N LYS A 465 -7.13 -36.95 -33.88
CA LYS A 465 -8.35 -36.61 -33.13
C LYS A 465 -9.61 -36.54 -34.00
N GLU A 466 -9.45 -36.55 -35.32
CA GLU A 466 -10.56 -36.55 -36.30
C GLU A 466 -10.84 -37.96 -36.88
N LYS A 467 -10.11 -38.99 -36.45
CA LYS A 467 -10.33 -40.40 -36.83
C LYS A 467 -10.71 -41.31 -35.65
N LYS A 468 -11.37 -40.78 -34.62
CA LYS A 468 -11.88 -41.57 -33.50
C LYS A 468 -13.28 -41.15 -33.09
#